data_AF-A0A950H4B3-F1
#
_entry.id   AF-A0A950H4B3-F1
#
_cell.length_a   1.000
_cell.length_b   1.000
_cell.length_c   1.000
_cell.angle_alpha   90.00
_cell.angle_beta   90.00
_cell.angle_gamma   90.00
#
_symmetry.space_group_name_H-M   'P 1'
#
loop_
_entity.id
_entity.type
_entity.pdbx_description
1 polymer ?
#
loop_
_entity_poly.entity_id
_entity_poly.type
_entity_poly.pdbx_seq_one_letter_code
_entity_poly.pdbx_strand_id
1 'polypeptide(L)'
;MKAALVAAIAFAFLPISELHAQTTPTVKGFWQETDDQGNVGAWFYFSQKDGVYIGRLVKSFPKPGEPHYSVCSKCQDERKNARMLGLTIVSGMKRDGLKYTDGSILDPRDGSIYHAEMELSQDGQELSVRGYIGIPLLGQTQVWKRLPDDTIAAADIPKEVLAKPKQRDGDAE
;
A
#
# COMPACT_ATOMS: atom_id res chain seq x y z
N MET A 1 34.99 35.44 64.97
CA MET A 1 34.03 35.76 63.89
C MET A 1 34.26 34.76 62.76
N LYS A 2 33.23 34.04 62.34
CA LYS A 2 33.31 32.80 61.54
C LYS A 2 33.51 33.11 60.05
N ALA A 3 34.51 32.48 59.41
CA ALA A 3 34.69 32.49 57.97
C ALA A 3 33.65 31.54 57.32
N ALA A 4 32.88 32.04 56.37
CA ALA A 4 31.96 31.24 55.56
C ALA A 4 32.66 30.87 54.25
N LEU A 5 32.90 29.57 54.05
CA LEU A 5 33.41 29.03 52.79
C LEU A 5 32.23 28.89 51.83
N VAL A 6 32.25 29.60 50.70
CA VAL A 6 31.27 29.43 49.61
C VAL A 6 31.83 28.42 48.63
N ALA A 7 31.27 27.21 48.61
CA ALA A 7 31.62 26.18 47.64
C ALA A 7 30.87 26.42 46.32
N ALA A 8 31.59 26.74 45.24
CA ALA A 8 31.04 26.87 43.90
C ALA A 8 30.89 25.48 43.27
N ILE A 9 29.64 25.03 43.06
CA ILE A 9 29.33 23.78 42.35
C ILE A 9 29.29 24.08 40.85
N ALA A 10 30.28 23.58 40.11
CA ALA A 10 30.31 23.66 38.65
C ALA A 10 29.38 22.59 38.05
N PHE A 11 28.24 22.99 37.49
CA PHE A 11 27.36 22.12 36.71
C PHE A 11 27.97 21.87 35.33
N ALA A 12 28.49 20.67 35.09
CA ALA A 12 28.91 20.23 33.76
C ALA A 12 27.67 19.94 32.90
N PHE A 13 27.43 20.79 31.89
CA PHE A 13 26.42 20.56 30.85
C PHE A 13 26.90 19.42 29.94
N LEU A 14 26.33 18.23 30.08
CA LEU A 14 26.49 17.14 29.11
C LEU A 14 25.49 17.35 27.97
N PRO A 15 25.93 17.38 26.70
CA PRO A 15 25.01 17.46 25.57
C PRO A 15 24.22 16.15 25.49
N ILE A 16 22.90 16.26 25.66
CA ILE A 16 21.97 15.16 25.46
C ILE A 16 21.89 14.94 23.94
N SER A 17 22.49 13.86 23.45
CA SER A 17 22.32 13.46 22.05
C SER A 17 20.90 12.92 21.85
N GLU A 18 20.06 13.68 21.15
CA GLU A 18 18.72 13.23 20.75
C GLU A 18 18.85 12.10 19.73
N LEU A 19 18.60 10.87 20.19
CA LEU A 19 18.50 9.70 19.34
C LEU A 19 17.20 9.81 18.53
N HIS A 20 17.28 10.41 17.34
CA HIS A 20 16.18 10.39 16.39
C HIS A 20 15.92 8.95 15.96
N ALA A 21 14.81 8.38 16.40
CA ALA A 21 14.35 7.10 15.89
C ALA A 21 14.07 7.24 14.39
N GLN A 22 14.97 6.73 13.55
CA GLN A 22 14.73 6.64 12.12
C GLN A 22 13.64 5.59 11.89
N THR A 23 12.41 6.07 11.71
CA THR A 23 11.28 5.20 11.41
C THR A 23 11.45 4.71 9.98
N THR A 24 11.67 3.40 9.77
CA THR A 24 11.78 2.85 8.42
C THR A 24 10.48 3.09 7.66
N PRO A 25 10.53 3.72 6.47
CA PRO A 25 9.33 4.06 5.71
C PRO A 25 8.52 2.80 5.39
N THR A 26 7.21 2.98 5.25
CA THR A 26 6.26 1.90 5.01
C THR A 26 5.40 2.20 3.80
N VAL A 27 4.87 1.17 3.14
CA VAL A 27 4.03 1.34 1.94
C VAL A 27 2.67 1.99 2.22
N LYS A 28 2.26 2.18 3.48
CA LYS A 28 0.99 2.87 3.79
C LYS A 28 0.92 4.24 3.10
N GLY A 29 -0.26 4.60 2.61
CA GLY A 29 -0.50 5.86 1.92
C GLY A 29 -0.81 5.67 0.43
N PHE A 30 -0.64 6.75 -0.33
CA PHE A 30 -1.07 6.83 -1.72
C PHE A 30 0.07 6.58 -2.70
N TRP A 31 -0.26 5.91 -3.79
CA TRP A 31 0.68 5.52 -4.84
C TRP A 31 0.07 5.72 -6.22
N GLN A 32 0.89 6.19 -7.16
CA GLN A 32 0.53 6.38 -8.55
C GLN A 32 1.21 5.33 -9.43
N GLU A 33 0.41 4.61 -10.20
CA GLU A 33 0.89 3.80 -11.31
C GLU A 33 0.94 4.67 -12.58
N THR A 34 2.04 4.52 -13.32
CA THR A 34 2.21 5.07 -14.66
C THR A 34 2.57 3.97 -15.64
N ASP A 35 2.13 4.10 -16.88
CA ASP A 35 2.60 3.23 -17.96
C ASP A 35 4.02 3.62 -18.43
N ASP A 36 4.58 2.83 -19.35
CA ASP A 36 5.92 3.05 -19.93
C ASP A 36 6.05 4.38 -20.69
N GLN A 37 4.93 5.03 -21.03
CA GLN A 37 4.87 6.32 -21.71
C GLN A 37 4.73 7.49 -20.71
N GLY A 38 4.64 7.21 -19.41
CA GLY A 38 4.46 8.19 -18.35
C GLY A 38 3.02 8.64 -18.13
N ASN A 39 2.03 8.01 -18.79
CA ASN A 39 0.63 8.31 -18.55
C ASN A 39 0.19 7.70 -17.20
N VAL A 40 -0.56 8.48 -16.42
CA VAL A 40 -1.16 7.98 -15.18
C VAL A 40 -2.27 6.99 -15.50
N GLY A 41 -2.18 5.77 -14.96
CA GLY A 41 -3.21 4.74 -15.13
C GLY A 41 -4.16 4.66 -13.93
N ALA A 42 -3.61 4.68 -12.71
CA ALA A 42 -4.39 4.49 -11.50
C ALA A 42 -3.69 5.06 -10.27
N TRP A 43 -4.49 5.37 -9.25
CA TRP A 43 -4.03 5.64 -7.89
C TRP A 43 -4.50 4.54 -6.95
N PHE A 44 -3.60 4.15 -6.06
CA PHE A 44 -3.81 3.12 -5.06
C PHE A 44 -3.63 3.69 -3.66
N TYR A 45 -4.39 3.17 -2.71
CA TYR A 45 -4.22 3.45 -1.28
C TYR A 45 -3.86 2.17 -0.55
N PHE A 46 -2.71 2.17 0.11
CA PHE A 46 -2.26 1.06 0.94
C PHE A 46 -2.60 1.28 2.40
N SER A 47 -3.21 0.26 2.99
CA SER A 47 -3.51 0.17 4.41
C SER A 47 -2.98 -1.13 5.00
N GLN A 48 -2.86 -1.19 6.32
CA GLN A 48 -2.39 -2.35 7.05
C GLN A 48 -3.45 -2.77 8.07
N LYS A 49 -3.68 -4.07 8.19
CA LYS A 49 -4.44 -4.68 9.29
C LYS A 49 -3.72 -5.95 9.72
N ASP A 50 -3.50 -6.13 11.03
CA ASP A 50 -2.92 -7.34 11.62
C ASP A 50 -1.59 -7.78 10.97
N GLY A 51 -0.72 -6.82 10.66
CA GLY A 51 0.58 -7.11 10.02
C GLY A 51 0.52 -7.35 8.50
N VAL A 52 -0.68 -7.44 7.92
CA VAL A 52 -0.89 -7.67 6.49
C VAL A 52 -1.23 -6.35 5.80
N TYR A 53 -0.58 -6.10 4.67
CA TYR A 53 -0.78 -4.94 3.83
C TYR A 53 -1.69 -5.27 2.65
N ILE A 54 -2.58 -4.33 2.33
CA ILE A 54 -3.47 -4.39 1.18
C ILE A 54 -3.39 -3.07 0.41
N GLY A 55 -3.48 -3.14 -0.91
CA GLY A 55 -3.54 -1.99 -1.81
C GLY A 55 -4.87 -1.98 -2.55
N ARG A 56 -5.62 -0.87 -2.41
CA ARG A 56 -6.95 -0.70 -3.02
C ARG A 56 -6.91 0.36 -4.11
N LEU A 57 -7.66 0.12 -5.20
CA LEU A 57 -7.83 1.12 -6.24
C LEU A 57 -8.70 2.27 -5.73
N VAL A 58 -8.20 3.50 -5.76
CA VAL A 58 -8.93 4.69 -5.29
C VAL A 58 -9.25 5.68 -6.40
N LYS A 59 -8.54 5.61 -7.54
CA LYS A 59 -8.84 6.38 -8.74
C LYS A 59 -8.30 5.67 -9.98
N SER A 60 -9.03 5.75 -11.08
CA SER A 60 -8.61 5.21 -12.38
C SER A 60 -8.64 6.30 -13.45
N PHE A 61 -7.68 6.25 -14.36
CA PHE A 61 -7.50 7.20 -15.46
C PHE A 61 -7.43 6.43 -16.79
N PRO A 62 -8.55 5.90 -17.29
CA PRO A 62 -8.56 5.17 -18.55
C PRO A 62 -8.21 6.11 -19.71
N LYS A 63 -7.53 5.55 -20.72
CA LYS A 63 -7.13 6.32 -21.90
C LYS A 63 -8.34 6.64 -22.79
N PRO A 64 -8.26 7.67 -23.64
CA PRO A 64 -9.29 7.94 -24.63
C PRO A 64 -9.61 6.69 -25.47
N GLY A 65 -10.89 6.28 -25.48
CA GLY A 65 -11.34 5.09 -26.18
C GLY A 65 -11.28 3.79 -25.36
N GLU A 66 -10.71 3.80 -24.16
CA GLU A 66 -10.78 2.66 -23.25
C GLU A 66 -12.11 2.63 -22.48
N PRO A 67 -12.68 1.46 -22.22
CA PRO A 67 -13.89 1.32 -21.43
C PRO A 67 -13.65 1.74 -19.97
N HIS A 68 -14.58 2.50 -19.42
CA HIS A 68 -14.65 2.78 -17.99
C HIS A 68 -15.40 1.64 -17.28
N TYR A 69 -14.70 0.84 -16.48
CA TYR A 69 -15.32 -0.24 -15.71
C TYR A 69 -15.83 0.26 -14.35
N SER A 70 -17.14 0.20 -14.12
CA SER A 70 -17.74 0.52 -12.82
C SER A 70 -17.64 -0.63 -11.80
N VAL A 71 -17.54 -1.86 -12.29
CA VAL A 71 -17.44 -3.10 -11.51
C VAL A 71 -16.43 -4.06 -12.13
N CYS A 72 -15.86 -4.97 -11.33
CA CYS A 72 -15.02 -6.06 -11.86
C CYS A 72 -15.88 -7.23 -12.36
N SER A 73 -16.36 -7.15 -13.59
CA SER A 73 -17.20 -8.21 -14.19
C SER A 73 -16.42 -9.48 -14.54
N LYS A 74 -15.12 -9.37 -14.76
CA LYS A 74 -14.24 -10.49 -15.14
C LYS A 74 -13.59 -11.20 -13.97
N CYS A 75 -13.56 -10.58 -12.79
CA CYS A 75 -13.11 -11.22 -11.56
C CYS A 75 -13.88 -12.54 -11.34
N GLN A 76 -13.16 -13.59 -10.96
CA GLN A 76 -13.74 -14.93 -10.76
C GLN A 76 -13.90 -15.29 -9.29
N ASP A 77 -13.28 -14.52 -8.39
CA ASP A 77 -13.35 -14.73 -6.96
C ASP A 77 -14.48 -13.91 -6.32
N GLU A 78 -14.44 -13.77 -5.00
CA GLU A 78 -15.38 -13.01 -4.18
C GLU A 78 -15.51 -11.52 -4.56
N ARG A 79 -14.60 -11.00 -5.39
CA ARG A 79 -14.62 -9.64 -5.92
C ARG A 79 -15.41 -9.53 -7.24
N LYS A 80 -16.00 -10.62 -7.74
CA LYS A 80 -16.87 -10.58 -8.92
C LYS A 80 -18.03 -9.61 -8.73
N ASN A 81 -18.18 -8.69 -9.68
CA ASN A 81 -19.16 -7.59 -9.67
C ASN A 81 -19.00 -6.60 -8.49
N ALA A 82 -17.88 -6.63 -7.76
CA ALA A 82 -17.53 -5.60 -6.80
C ALA A 82 -17.27 -4.26 -7.53
N ARG A 83 -17.53 -3.14 -6.87
CA ARG A 83 -17.22 -1.80 -7.39
C ARG A 83 -15.71 -1.67 -7.64
N MET A 84 -15.35 -1.04 -8.74
CA MET A 84 -13.95 -0.88 -9.13
C MET A 84 -13.19 0.02 -8.14
N LEU A 85 -13.77 1.16 -7.76
CA LEU A 85 -13.22 2.00 -6.69
C LEU A 85 -13.45 1.33 -5.32
N GLY A 86 -12.37 1.20 -4.55
CA GLY A 86 -12.32 0.48 -3.29
C GLY A 86 -11.98 -1.01 -3.44
N LEU A 87 -11.85 -1.51 -4.68
CA LEU A 87 -11.47 -2.89 -4.94
C LEU A 87 -10.06 -3.16 -4.43
N THR A 88 -9.89 -4.22 -3.64
CA THR A 88 -8.58 -4.71 -3.23
C THR A 88 -7.90 -5.31 -4.45
N ILE A 89 -6.83 -4.67 -4.91
CA ILE A 89 -6.03 -5.07 -6.08
C ILE A 89 -4.79 -5.83 -5.61
N VAL A 90 -4.10 -5.33 -4.59
CA VAL A 90 -2.97 -5.99 -3.95
C VAL A 90 -3.39 -6.53 -2.59
N SER A 91 -3.14 -7.80 -2.31
CA SER A 91 -3.56 -8.47 -1.07
C SER A 91 -2.47 -9.35 -0.47
N GLY A 92 -2.54 -9.59 0.85
CA GLY A 92 -1.71 -10.60 1.51
C GLY A 92 -0.26 -10.22 1.77
N MET A 93 0.12 -8.97 1.51
CA MET A 93 1.53 -8.54 1.57
C MET A 93 2.06 -8.54 3.01
N LYS A 94 3.13 -9.30 3.25
CA LYS A 94 3.84 -9.34 4.54
C LYS A 94 5.15 -8.58 4.44
N ARG A 95 5.42 -7.71 5.41
CA ARG A 95 6.59 -6.83 5.40
C ARG A 95 7.81 -7.48 6.05
N ASP A 96 8.94 -7.41 5.36
CA ASP A 96 10.29 -7.66 5.87
C ASP A 96 11.20 -6.49 5.48
N GLY A 97 11.42 -5.56 6.42
CA GLY A 97 12.15 -4.32 6.17
C GLY A 97 11.48 -3.45 5.10
N LEU A 98 12.12 -3.34 3.94
CA LEU A 98 11.62 -2.62 2.76
C LEU A 98 10.95 -3.54 1.72
N LYS A 99 11.00 -4.86 1.92
CA LYS A 99 10.39 -5.86 1.05
C LYS A 99 9.03 -6.30 1.57
N TYR A 100 8.15 -6.64 0.64
CA TYR A 100 6.80 -7.13 0.92
C TYR A 100 6.55 -8.37 0.05
N THR A 101 6.26 -9.50 0.69
CA THR A 101 6.17 -10.81 0.02
C THR A 101 4.88 -11.55 0.34
N ASP A 102 4.71 -12.75 -0.21
CA ASP A 102 3.54 -13.64 -0.06
C ASP A 102 2.22 -13.08 -0.58
N GLY A 103 2.27 -11.92 -1.26
CA GLY A 103 1.08 -11.25 -1.73
C GLY A 103 0.59 -11.78 -3.07
N SER A 104 -0.54 -11.22 -3.49
CA SER A 104 -1.10 -11.41 -4.82
C SER A 104 -1.59 -10.08 -5.38
N ILE A 105 -1.60 -9.97 -6.71
CA ILE A 105 -2.17 -8.84 -7.43
C ILE A 105 -3.25 -9.32 -8.40
N LEU A 106 -4.41 -8.66 -8.38
CA LEU A 106 -5.53 -8.88 -9.28
C LEU A 106 -5.43 -7.91 -10.45
N ASP A 107 -5.49 -8.40 -11.68
CA ASP A 107 -5.82 -7.56 -12.84
C ASP A 107 -7.34 -7.58 -13.05
N PRO A 108 -8.06 -6.46 -12.80
CA PRO A 108 -9.51 -6.43 -12.95
C PRO A 108 -9.95 -6.40 -14.42
N ARG A 109 -9.03 -6.17 -15.36
CA ARG A 109 -9.31 -6.08 -16.82
C ARG A 109 -9.49 -7.44 -17.46
N ASP A 110 -9.00 -8.51 -16.84
CA ASP A 110 -9.17 -9.90 -17.28
C ASP A 110 -9.59 -10.86 -16.15
N GLY A 111 -9.49 -10.42 -14.89
CA GLY A 111 -9.84 -11.21 -13.71
C GLY A 111 -8.70 -12.12 -13.22
N SER A 112 -7.52 -12.04 -13.83
CA SER A 112 -6.36 -12.87 -13.49
C SER A 112 -5.74 -12.45 -12.16
N ILE A 113 -5.29 -13.43 -11.38
CA ILE A 113 -4.59 -13.22 -10.11
C ILE A 113 -3.19 -13.77 -10.24
N TYR A 114 -2.21 -12.93 -9.91
CA TYR A 114 -0.79 -13.24 -9.98
C TYR A 114 -0.18 -13.23 -8.57
N HIS A 115 0.90 -13.99 -8.38
CA HIS A 115 1.75 -13.79 -7.20
C HIS A 115 2.38 -12.41 -7.28
N ALA A 116 2.59 -11.78 -6.12
CA ALA A 116 3.13 -10.43 -6.08
C ALA A 116 4.15 -10.24 -4.97
N GLU A 117 5.18 -9.45 -5.30
CA GLU A 117 6.19 -8.96 -4.38
C GLU A 117 6.35 -7.46 -4.59
N MET A 118 6.70 -6.73 -3.53
CA MET A 118 7.00 -5.30 -3.62
C MET A 118 8.27 -4.94 -2.88
N GLU A 119 8.95 -3.90 -3.36
CA GLU A 119 10.13 -3.35 -2.72
C GLU A 119 10.03 -1.82 -2.67
N LEU A 120 10.09 -1.28 -1.46
CA LEU A 120 10.03 0.15 -1.19
C LEU A 120 11.44 0.73 -1.22
N SER A 121 11.62 1.86 -1.92
CA SER A 121 12.89 2.59 -1.90
C SER A 121 13.23 3.09 -0.49
N GLN A 122 14.52 3.32 -0.22
CA GLN A 122 14.99 3.77 1.09
C GLN A 122 14.41 5.13 1.51
N ASP A 123 14.16 6.01 0.54
CA ASP A 123 13.50 7.32 0.75
C ASP A 123 11.96 7.23 0.81
N GLY A 124 11.42 6.04 0.57
CA GLY A 124 9.99 5.76 0.56
C GLY A 124 9.23 6.33 -0.64
N GLN A 125 9.90 6.90 -1.66
CA GLN A 125 9.26 7.59 -2.77
C GLN A 125 8.88 6.69 -3.95
N GLU A 126 9.49 5.51 -4.05
CA GLU A 126 9.26 4.55 -5.13
C GLU A 126 8.88 3.19 -4.58
N LEU A 127 7.91 2.55 -5.22
CA LEU A 127 7.49 1.20 -4.91
C LEU A 127 7.59 0.36 -6.18
N SER A 128 8.55 -0.54 -6.20
CA SER A 128 8.61 -1.61 -7.21
C SER A 128 7.51 -2.62 -6.88
N VAL A 129 6.61 -2.89 -7.82
CA VAL A 129 5.53 -3.86 -7.71
C VAL A 129 5.71 -4.90 -8.81
N ARG A 130 5.96 -6.16 -8.43
CA ARG A 130 6.18 -7.25 -9.37
C ARG A 130 5.02 -8.25 -9.30
N GLY A 131 4.41 -8.55 -10.44
CA GLY A 131 3.45 -9.63 -10.61
C GLY A 131 4.04 -10.77 -11.45
N TYR A 132 3.82 -12.04 -11.07
CA TYR A 132 4.37 -13.19 -11.79
C TYR A 132 3.50 -14.45 -11.71
N ILE A 133 3.75 -15.39 -12.63
CA ILE A 133 3.12 -16.71 -12.67
C ILE A 133 4.15 -17.78 -12.27
N GLY A 134 3.87 -18.55 -11.23
CA GLY A 134 4.74 -19.63 -10.77
C GLY A 134 6.04 -19.12 -10.13
N ILE A 135 7.10 -18.91 -10.92
CA ILE A 135 8.39 -18.42 -10.42
C ILE A 135 8.55 -16.92 -10.68
N PRO A 136 9.17 -16.15 -9.75
CA PRO A 136 9.33 -14.69 -9.89
C PRO A 136 9.97 -14.26 -11.21
N LEU A 137 10.89 -15.06 -11.76
CA LEU A 137 11.62 -14.76 -13.00
C LEU A 137 10.69 -14.54 -14.21
N LEU A 138 9.49 -15.14 -14.22
CA LEU A 138 8.52 -15.05 -15.30
C LEU A 138 7.36 -14.11 -14.91
N GLY A 139 7.63 -12.81 -14.97
CA GLY A 139 6.67 -11.79 -14.55
C GLY A 139 6.98 -10.40 -15.10
N GLN A 140 6.23 -9.42 -14.61
CA GLN A 140 6.39 -8.01 -14.95
C GLN A 140 6.56 -7.19 -13.68
N THR A 141 7.36 -6.15 -13.77
CA THR A 141 7.59 -5.19 -12.68
C THR A 141 7.17 -3.81 -13.15
N GLN A 142 6.43 -3.10 -12.30
CA GLN A 142 6.12 -1.68 -12.45
C GLN A 142 6.74 -0.90 -11.30
N VAL A 143 7.01 0.39 -11.53
CA VAL A 143 7.46 1.30 -10.47
C VAL A 143 6.37 2.33 -10.23
N TRP A 144 5.82 2.32 -9.02
CA TRP A 144 4.81 3.28 -8.59
C TRP A 144 5.47 4.42 -7.82
N LYS A 145 4.93 5.63 -7.96
CA LYS A 145 5.44 6.83 -7.28
C LYS A 145 4.56 7.19 -6.09
N ARG A 146 5.17 7.56 -4.97
CA ARG A 146 4.43 8.02 -3.80
C ARG A 146 3.69 9.32 -4.11
N LEU A 147 2.47 9.41 -3.63
CA LEU A 147 1.69 10.64 -3.64
C LEU A 147 1.59 11.23 -2.23
N PRO A 148 1.28 12.54 -2.09
CA PRO A 148 1.02 13.16 -0.79
C PRO A 148 -0.07 12.45 0.01
N ASP A 149 0.03 12.47 1.34
CA ASP A 149 -0.95 11.80 2.23
C ASP A 149 -2.35 12.43 2.19
N ASP A 150 -2.49 13.64 1.63
CA ASP A 150 -3.74 14.39 1.44
C ASP A 150 -4.29 14.32 0.00
N THR A 151 -3.76 13.43 -0.83
CA THR A 151 -4.19 13.23 -2.24
C THR A 151 -5.70 13.06 -2.38
N ILE A 152 -6.33 12.36 -1.43
CA ILE A 152 -7.79 12.24 -1.31
C ILE A 152 -8.15 12.50 0.16
N ALA A 153 -9.16 13.34 0.40
CA ALA A 153 -9.64 13.59 1.75
C ALA A 153 -10.08 12.28 2.42
N ALA A 154 -9.77 12.10 3.71
CA ALA A 154 -10.00 10.83 4.41
C ALA A 154 -11.46 10.33 4.32
N ALA A 155 -12.44 11.24 4.29
CA ALA A 155 -13.86 10.92 4.15
C ALA A 155 -14.24 10.37 2.77
N ASP A 156 -13.44 10.68 1.74
CA ASP A 156 -13.69 10.37 0.33
C ASP A 156 -12.88 9.16 -0.15
N ILE A 157 -11.96 8.63 0.66
CA ILE A 157 -11.20 7.42 0.32
C ILE A 157 -12.21 6.27 0.12
N PRO A 158 -12.28 5.67 -1.08
CA PRO A 158 -13.17 4.56 -1.33
C PRO A 158 -12.95 3.44 -0.30
N LYS A 159 -14.02 3.09 0.42
CA LYS A 159 -13.99 2.01 1.40
C LYS A 159 -13.64 0.70 0.70
N GLU A 160 -12.91 -0.15 1.41
CA GLU A 160 -12.64 -1.50 0.94
C GLU A 160 -13.95 -2.19 0.61
N VAL A 161 -14.07 -2.67 -0.62
CA VAL A 161 -15.20 -3.51 -1.01
C VAL A 161 -14.92 -4.89 -0.45
N LEU A 162 -15.50 -5.17 0.73
CA LEU A 162 -15.48 -6.50 1.32
C LEU A 162 -16.15 -7.46 0.32
N ALA A 163 -15.41 -8.51 -0.03
CA ALA A 163 -15.94 -9.75 -0.58
C ALA A 163 -17.37 -10.02 -0.10
N LYS A 164 -18.29 -10.34 -1.02
CA LYS A 164 -19.59 -10.84 -0.59
C LYS A 164 -19.33 -12.01 0.37
N PRO A 165 -19.92 -12.04 1.58
CA PRO A 165 -19.79 -13.21 2.43
C PRO A 165 -20.24 -14.42 1.60
N LYS A 166 -19.40 -15.45 1.54
CA LYS A 166 -19.78 -16.75 0.97
C LYS A 166 -21.06 -17.16 1.69
N GLN A 167 -22.21 -17.01 1.03
CA GLN A 167 -23.48 -17.49 1.55
C GLN A 167 -23.24 -18.97 1.88
N ARG A 168 -23.35 -19.34 3.16
CA ARG A 168 -23.30 -20.75 3.52
C ARG A 168 -24.55 -21.36 2.90
N ASP A 169 -24.38 -22.05 1.80
CA ASP A 169 -25.40 -22.96 1.28
C ASP A 169 -25.56 -24.06 2.34
N GLY A 170 -26.54 -23.91 3.23
CA GLY A 170 -26.76 -24.88 4.30
C GLY A 170 -27.46 -24.31 5.51
N ASP A 171 -28.69 -23.84 5.32
CA ASP A 171 -29.75 -23.92 6.32
C ASP A 171 -31.04 -24.21 5.53
N ALA A 172 -31.20 -25.47 5.13
CA ALA A 172 -32.48 -26.01 4.72
C ALA A 172 -33.22 -26.41 6.00
N GLU A 173 -34.36 -25.77 6.25
CA GLU A 173 -35.40 -26.24 7.15
C GLU A 173 -36.34 -27.20 6.40
#